data_AF-A0AAU1LK00-F1
#
_entry.id   AF-A0AAU1LK00-F1
#
_cell.length_a   1.000
_cell.length_b   1.000
_cell.length_c   1.000
_cell.angle_alpha   90.00
_cell.angle_beta   90.00
_cell.angle_gamma   90.00
#
_symmetry.space_group_name_H-M   'P 1'
#
loop_
_entity.id
_entity.type
_entity.pdbx_description
1 polymer ?
#
loop_
_entity_poly.entity_id
_entity_poly.type
_entity_poly.pdbx_seq_one_letter_code
_entity_poly.pdbx_strand_id
1 'polypeptide(L)'
;MAKNHAKHHETKRAAERLLTERYGDDADQRYGGTLPPEKAIVSVLVALGGHARRARGQEPEEVPAEDVLAALTQVDEVRKRLDGQELRLIKAARDRGASWQKVADALGLGTRQSAETRALRLERGAQTYRGRDVASQRLDKARDRAGDAWCSEQAERIRDVGERLFDTIDAWSLDGDDMIMARTNFHVLGSHLAADGSPQALFGSLQSIQFNLSPYGKEEPKPTGKNAAAAGQARTDLLQLTAESAAVRQQVTSARGEDRP
;
A
#
# COMPACT_ATOMS: atom_id res chain seq x y z
N MET A 1 0.48 -32.34 -15.77
CA MET A 1 0.75 -32.45 -14.31
C MET A 1 0.29 -31.18 -13.64
N ALA A 2 -0.89 -31.18 -13.00
CA ALA A 2 -1.37 -30.05 -12.23
C ALA A 2 -0.45 -29.87 -11.01
N LYS A 3 0.43 -28.86 -11.04
CA LYS A 3 1.17 -28.43 -9.85
C LYS A 3 0.13 -28.25 -8.74
N ASN A 4 0.33 -28.92 -7.61
CA ASN A 4 -0.59 -28.86 -6.48
C ASN A 4 -0.63 -27.43 -5.93
N HIS A 5 -1.51 -26.60 -6.51
CA HIS A 5 -1.62 -25.18 -6.22
C HIS A 5 -1.95 -24.93 -4.74
N ALA A 6 -2.71 -25.84 -4.12
CA ALA A 6 -3.00 -25.81 -2.69
C ALA A 6 -1.73 -25.92 -1.85
N LYS A 7 -0.87 -26.91 -2.14
CA LYS A 7 0.44 -27.07 -1.49
C LYS A 7 1.31 -25.82 -1.66
N HIS A 8 1.33 -25.22 -2.85
CA HIS A 8 2.09 -24.00 -3.08
C HIS A 8 1.56 -22.79 -2.28
N HIS A 9 0.24 -22.64 -2.18
CA HIS A 9 -0.37 -21.59 -1.35
C HIS A 9 -0.10 -21.79 0.15
N GLU A 10 -0.12 -23.03 0.63
CA GLU A 10 0.20 -23.35 2.03
C GLU A 10 1.67 -23.06 2.35
N THR A 11 2.59 -23.49 1.47
CA THR A 11 4.01 -23.17 1.61
C THR A 11 4.23 -21.66 1.62
N LYS A 12 3.54 -20.91 0.74
CA LYS A 12 3.66 -19.46 0.69
C LYS A 12 3.15 -18.79 1.98
N ARG A 13 2.00 -19.21 2.51
CA ARG A 13 1.47 -18.68 3.78
C ARG A 13 2.38 -18.98 4.96
N ALA A 14 2.99 -20.16 4.99
CA ALA A 14 3.97 -20.51 6.02
C ALA A 14 5.21 -19.62 5.92
N ALA A 15 5.70 -19.36 4.70
CA ALA A 15 6.79 -18.44 4.43
C ALA A 15 6.47 -16.99 4.84
N GLU A 16 5.27 -16.50 4.53
CA GLU A 16 4.81 -15.14 4.92
C GLU A 16 4.82 -14.97 6.44
N ARG A 17 4.32 -15.95 7.20
CA ARG A 17 4.34 -15.92 8.67
C ARG A 17 5.77 -15.93 9.22
N LEU A 18 6.60 -16.84 8.74
CA LEU A 18 7.99 -16.96 9.19
C LEU A 18 8.80 -15.67 8.93
N LEU A 19 8.64 -15.06 7.77
CA LEU A 19 9.32 -13.80 7.45
C LEU A 19 8.78 -12.63 8.29
N THR A 20 7.47 -12.59 8.54
CA THR A 20 6.88 -11.56 9.39
C THR A 20 7.36 -11.68 10.83
N GLU A 21 7.45 -12.89 11.37
CA GLU A 21 7.96 -13.14 12.73
C GLU A 21 9.43 -12.75 12.88
N ARG A 22 10.28 -13.07 11.89
CA ARG A 22 11.73 -12.85 11.97
C ARG A 22 12.19 -11.45 11.56
N TYR A 23 11.49 -10.81 10.62
CA TYR A 23 11.92 -9.56 9.99
C TYR A 23 10.86 -8.45 10.01
N GLY A 24 9.70 -8.69 10.59
CA GLY A 24 8.65 -7.69 10.80
C GLY A 24 9.07 -6.63 11.82
N ASP A 25 8.56 -5.41 11.64
CA ASP A 25 8.68 -4.33 12.62
C ASP A 25 7.33 -3.66 12.88
N ASP A 26 7.28 -2.78 13.87
CA ASP A 26 6.05 -2.06 14.23
C ASP A 26 5.51 -1.19 13.08
N ALA A 27 6.36 -0.80 12.12
CA ALA A 27 5.91 -0.04 10.95
C ALA A 27 5.05 -0.90 10.00
N ASP A 28 5.14 -2.23 10.08
CA ASP A 28 4.33 -3.18 9.29
C ASP A 28 2.89 -3.32 9.81
N GLN A 29 2.59 -2.87 11.03
CA GLN A 29 1.22 -2.81 11.54
C GLN A 29 0.31 -1.97 10.63
N ARG A 30 0.87 -0.93 9.98
CA ARG A 30 0.17 -0.09 9.00
C ARG A 30 -0.27 -0.85 7.74
N TYR A 31 0.32 -2.02 7.46
CA TYR A 31 -0.04 -2.90 6.35
C TYR A 31 -0.84 -4.14 6.80
N GLY A 32 -1.42 -4.10 8.00
CA GLY A 32 -2.17 -5.23 8.57
C GLY A 32 -1.28 -6.25 9.29
N GLY A 33 -0.11 -5.81 9.77
CA GLY A 33 0.77 -6.62 10.61
C GLY A 33 1.51 -7.73 9.86
N THR A 34 1.44 -7.75 8.53
CA THR A 34 2.19 -8.70 7.68
C THR A 34 3.31 -7.95 6.96
N LEU A 35 4.49 -8.56 6.90
CA LEU A 35 5.64 -7.99 6.22
C LEU A 35 5.41 -7.96 4.70
N PRO A 36 5.44 -6.78 4.04
CA PRO A 36 5.26 -6.69 2.59
C PRO A 36 6.29 -7.55 1.84
N PRO A 37 5.93 -8.21 0.72
CA PRO A 37 6.80 -9.19 0.08
C PRO A 37 8.10 -8.58 -0.46
N GLU A 38 8.06 -7.35 -0.98
CA GLU A 38 9.25 -6.58 -1.33
C GLU A 38 10.16 -6.30 -0.12
N LYS A 39 9.58 -5.91 1.02
CA LYS A 39 10.33 -5.66 2.26
C LYS A 39 10.93 -6.96 2.78
N ALA A 40 10.19 -8.06 2.75
CA ALA A 40 10.67 -9.38 3.16
C ALA A 40 11.90 -9.85 2.37
N ILE A 41 11.87 -9.69 1.05
CA ILE A 41 13.04 -10.00 0.19
C ILE A 41 14.24 -9.13 0.57
N VAL A 42 14.03 -7.82 0.70
CA VAL A 42 15.09 -6.88 1.04
C VAL A 42 15.68 -7.16 2.43
N SER A 43 14.84 -7.45 3.43
CA SER A 43 15.29 -7.79 4.79
C SER A 43 16.21 -9.01 4.81
N VAL A 44 15.85 -10.08 4.10
CA VAL A 44 16.69 -11.28 3.99
C VAL A 44 17.98 -10.99 3.21
N LEU A 45 17.93 -10.22 2.13
CA LEU A 45 19.13 -9.82 1.38
C LEU A 45 20.07 -8.93 2.21
N VAL A 46 19.53 -8.02 3.03
CA VAL A 46 20.31 -7.19 3.95
C VAL A 46 20.96 -8.04 5.05
N ALA A 47 20.22 -9.01 5.60
CA ALA A 47 20.74 -9.97 6.57
C ALA A 47 21.89 -10.80 5.98
N LEU A 48 21.71 -11.32 4.76
CA LEU A 48 22.76 -12.04 4.00
C LEU A 48 23.97 -11.14 3.69
N GLY A 49 23.71 -9.85 3.44
CA GLY A 49 24.70 -8.87 3.04
C GLY A 49 25.87 -8.80 4.00
N GLY A 50 25.63 -8.79 5.32
CA GLY A 50 26.63 -8.94 6.41
C GLY A 50 27.85 -8.01 6.38
N HIS A 51 28.04 -7.17 5.35
CA HIS A 51 29.26 -6.43 5.07
C HIS A 51 29.48 -5.31 6.08
N ALA A 52 28.42 -4.58 6.43
CA ALA A 52 28.47 -3.56 7.47
C ALA A 52 28.76 -4.13 8.87
N ARG A 53 28.38 -5.39 9.12
CA ARG A 53 28.54 -6.09 10.41
C ARG A 53 29.95 -6.68 10.56
N ARG A 54 30.48 -7.29 9.49
CA ARG A 54 31.89 -7.72 9.39
C ARG A 54 32.87 -6.55 9.53
N ALA A 55 32.55 -5.39 8.93
CA ALA A 55 33.36 -4.18 9.08
C ALA A 55 33.42 -3.64 10.52
N ARG A 56 32.48 -4.03 11.39
CA ARG A 56 32.45 -3.69 12.83
C ARG A 56 33.00 -4.81 13.75
N GLY A 57 33.59 -5.86 13.20
CA GLY A 57 34.17 -6.95 14.00
C GLY A 57 33.14 -7.84 14.71
N GLN A 58 31.87 -7.79 14.30
CA GLN A 58 30.81 -8.67 14.80
C GLN A 58 30.74 -9.93 13.92
N GLU A 59 30.61 -11.11 14.55
CA GLU A 59 30.36 -12.34 13.79
C GLU A 59 29.00 -12.24 13.08
N PRO A 60 28.93 -12.54 11.77
CA PRO A 60 27.67 -12.58 11.05
C PRO A 60 26.83 -13.72 11.61
N GLU A 61 25.66 -13.40 12.12
CA GLU A 61 24.63 -14.41 12.39
C GLU A 61 24.26 -15.09 11.06
N GLU A 62 24.32 -16.42 11.04
CA GLU A 62 24.05 -17.19 9.83
C GLU A 62 22.56 -17.09 9.50
N VAL A 63 22.24 -16.58 8.32
CA VAL A 63 20.84 -16.52 7.84
C VAL A 63 20.38 -17.94 7.52
N PRO A 64 19.35 -18.45 8.19
CA PRO A 64 18.91 -19.83 7.96
C PRO A 64 18.38 -20.05 6.54
N ALA A 65 18.61 -21.25 6.00
CA ALA A 65 18.21 -21.58 4.62
C ALA A 65 16.70 -21.46 4.41
N GLU A 66 15.89 -21.71 5.44
CA GLU A 66 14.44 -21.53 5.40
C GLU A 66 14.01 -20.09 5.15
N ASP A 67 14.77 -19.09 5.62
CA ASP A 67 14.47 -17.66 5.38
C ASP A 67 14.70 -17.30 3.93
N VAL A 68 15.79 -17.81 3.34
CA VAL A 68 16.11 -17.61 1.92
C VAL A 68 15.06 -18.29 1.04
N LEU A 69 14.68 -19.52 1.36
CA LEU A 69 13.63 -20.23 0.65
C LEU A 69 12.28 -19.52 0.80
N ALA A 70 11.95 -19.03 2.00
CA ALA A 70 10.76 -18.24 2.24
C ALA A 70 10.76 -16.96 1.41
N ALA A 71 11.86 -16.20 1.37
CA ALA A 71 11.99 -14.99 0.55
C ALA A 71 11.81 -15.29 -0.95
N LEU A 72 12.34 -16.42 -1.44
CA LEU A 72 12.14 -16.84 -2.83
C LEU A 72 10.66 -17.08 -3.18
N THR A 73 9.82 -17.48 -2.22
CA THR A 73 8.38 -17.62 -2.46
C THR A 73 7.67 -16.27 -2.72
N GLN A 74 8.28 -15.15 -2.33
CA GLN A 74 7.73 -13.81 -2.49
C GLN A 74 8.07 -13.19 -3.85
N VAL A 75 9.15 -13.64 -4.50
CA VAL A 75 9.69 -13.06 -5.74
C VAL A 75 8.65 -13.06 -6.88
N ASP A 76 7.90 -14.16 -7.03
CA ASP A 76 6.90 -14.29 -8.10
C ASP A 76 5.73 -13.30 -7.91
N GLU A 77 5.34 -12.99 -6.68
CA GLU A 77 4.33 -11.97 -6.40
C GLU A 77 4.85 -10.57 -6.68
N VAL A 78 6.05 -10.24 -6.21
CA VAL A 78 6.65 -8.91 -6.44
C VAL A 78 6.81 -8.65 -7.95
N ARG A 79 7.27 -9.65 -8.72
CA ARG A 79 7.35 -9.56 -10.19
C ARG A 79 5.98 -9.28 -10.82
N LYS A 80 4.93 -9.98 -10.38
CA LYS A 80 3.57 -9.75 -10.91
C LYS A 80 3.04 -8.36 -10.56
N ARG A 81 3.27 -7.89 -9.34
CA ARG A 81 2.86 -6.54 -8.92
C ARG A 81 3.58 -5.49 -9.76
N LEU A 82 4.88 -5.66 -10.00
CA LEU A 82 5.67 -4.78 -10.84
C LEU A 82 5.21 -4.81 -12.31
N ASP A 83 5.01 -6.00 -12.88
CA ASP A 83 4.47 -6.18 -14.24
C ASP A 83 3.10 -5.47 -14.41
N GLY A 84 2.24 -5.57 -13.39
CA GLY A 84 0.94 -4.90 -13.39
C GLY A 84 1.02 -3.38 -13.23
N GLN A 85 1.95 -2.87 -12.42
CA GLN A 85 2.23 -1.44 -12.30
C GLN A 85 2.79 -0.87 -13.61
N GLU A 86 3.76 -1.57 -14.20
CA GLU A 86 4.35 -1.20 -15.47
C GLU A 86 3.30 -1.14 -16.59
N LEU A 87 2.43 -2.15 -16.70
CA LEU A 87 1.36 -2.14 -17.70
C LEU A 87 0.40 -0.96 -17.50
N ARG A 88 0.05 -0.62 -16.26
CA ARG A 88 -0.81 0.55 -15.96
C ARG A 88 -0.13 1.86 -16.35
N LEU A 89 1.17 2.01 -16.08
CA LEU A 89 1.93 3.19 -16.47
C LEU A 89 2.05 3.31 -17.99
N ILE A 90 2.31 2.21 -18.70
CA ILE A 90 2.34 2.18 -20.17
C ILE A 90 0.99 2.63 -20.72
N LYS A 91 -0.13 2.08 -20.23
CA LYS A 91 -1.48 2.48 -20.66
C LYS A 91 -1.75 3.96 -20.38
N ALA A 92 -1.46 4.41 -19.15
CA ALA A 92 -1.63 5.80 -18.76
C ALA A 92 -0.83 6.78 -19.64
N ALA A 93 0.38 6.41 -20.04
CA ALA A 93 1.20 7.20 -20.97
C ALA A 93 0.60 7.21 -22.39
N ARG A 94 0.13 6.05 -22.88
CA ARG A 94 -0.52 5.93 -24.20
C ARG A 94 -1.82 6.72 -24.27
N ASP A 95 -2.65 6.67 -23.23
CA ASP A 95 -3.91 7.43 -23.13
C ASP A 95 -3.67 8.95 -23.11
N ARG A 96 -2.48 9.38 -22.65
CA ARG A 96 -2.02 10.79 -22.68
C ARG A 96 -1.29 11.16 -23.97
N GLY A 97 -1.34 10.30 -24.99
CA GLY A 97 -0.77 10.57 -26.32
C GLY A 97 0.74 10.32 -26.46
N ALA A 98 1.42 9.74 -25.47
CA ALA A 98 2.83 9.39 -25.61
C ALA A 98 3.02 8.34 -26.71
N SER A 99 3.90 8.57 -27.68
CA SER A 99 4.20 7.59 -28.72
C SER A 99 4.89 6.35 -28.14
N TRP A 100 4.78 5.21 -28.83
CA TRP A 100 5.51 4.01 -28.42
C TRP A 100 7.03 4.17 -28.41
N GLN A 101 7.57 5.11 -29.21
CA GLN A 101 8.99 5.44 -29.13
C GLN A 101 9.32 6.13 -27.81
N LYS A 102 8.51 7.11 -27.36
CA LYS A 102 8.69 7.73 -26.03
C LYS A 102 8.58 6.72 -24.89
N VAL A 103 7.70 5.73 -25.03
CA VAL A 103 7.60 4.61 -24.07
C VAL A 103 8.86 3.75 -24.11
N ALA A 104 9.41 3.44 -25.29
CA ALA A 104 10.66 2.71 -25.42
C ALA A 104 11.82 3.46 -24.75
N ASP A 105 11.95 4.75 -25.02
CA ASP A 105 12.99 5.61 -24.43
C ASP A 105 12.90 5.61 -22.89
N ALA A 106 11.69 5.76 -22.33
CA ALA A 106 11.46 5.73 -20.89
C ALA A 106 11.75 4.36 -20.24
N LEU A 107 11.61 3.26 -21.00
CA LEU A 107 11.90 1.90 -20.55
C LEU A 107 13.36 1.48 -20.85
N GLY A 108 14.18 2.34 -21.43
CA GLY A 108 15.54 2.01 -21.85
C GLY A 108 15.60 0.99 -23.00
N LEU A 109 14.54 0.90 -23.81
CA LEU A 109 14.44 -0.01 -24.94
C LEU A 109 14.87 0.69 -26.23
N GLY A 110 15.69 0.03 -27.04
CA GLY A 110 16.24 0.63 -28.27
C GLY A 110 15.23 0.88 -29.39
N THR A 111 14.02 0.31 -29.32
CA THR A 111 13.01 0.48 -30.38
C THR A 111 11.58 0.54 -29.85
N ARG A 112 10.73 1.27 -30.58
CA ARG A 112 9.27 1.23 -30.45
C ARG A 112 8.70 -0.19 -30.42
N GLN A 113 9.16 -1.08 -31.29
CA GLN A 113 8.64 -2.46 -31.37
C GLN A 113 8.94 -3.27 -30.11
N SER A 114 10.08 -3.03 -29.47
CA SER A 114 10.42 -3.64 -28.17
C SER A 114 9.43 -3.22 -27.08
N ALA A 115 9.01 -1.95 -27.06
CA ALA A 115 8.02 -1.45 -26.12
C ALA A 115 6.63 -2.04 -26.37
N GLU A 116 6.18 -2.10 -27.62
CA GLU A 116 4.91 -2.73 -27.99
C GLU A 116 4.87 -4.22 -27.60
N THR A 117 5.93 -4.96 -27.93
CA THR A 117 6.05 -6.39 -27.59
C THR A 117 6.02 -6.62 -26.09
N ARG A 118 6.70 -5.74 -25.32
CA ARG A 118 6.68 -5.79 -23.86
C ARG A 118 5.28 -5.56 -23.31
N ALA A 119 4.58 -4.54 -23.79
CA ALA A 119 3.20 -4.26 -23.39
C ALA A 119 2.28 -5.46 -23.68
N LEU A 120 2.34 -6.04 -24.88
CA LEU A 120 1.56 -7.23 -25.24
C LEU A 120 1.87 -8.44 -24.35
N ARG A 121 3.14 -8.65 -23.98
CA ARG A 121 3.53 -9.72 -23.06
C ARG A 121 2.93 -9.52 -21.66
N LEU A 122 3.00 -8.29 -21.15
CA LEU A 122 2.40 -7.93 -19.86
C LEU A 122 0.88 -8.13 -19.87
N GLU A 123 0.20 -7.78 -20.97
CA GLU A 123 -1.25 -7.99 -21.12
C GLU A 123 -1.63 -9.48 -21.12
N ARG A 124 -0.88 -10.32 -21.86
CA ARG A 124 -1.09 -11.78 -21.85
C ARG A 124 -0.81 -12.38 -20.48
N GLY A 125 0.22 -11.92 -19.79
CA GLY A 125 0.53 -12.32 -18.42
C GLY A 125 -0.62 -12.00 -17.46
N ALA A 126 -1.16 -10.78 -17.55
CA ALA A 126 -2.31 -10.35 -16.76
C ALA A 126 -3.56 -11.18 -17.05
N GLN A 127 -3.85 -11.52 -18.31
CA GLN A 127 -5.00 -12.35 -18.70
C GLN A 127 -4.87 -13.79 -18.17
N THR A 128 -3.68 -14.39 -18.28
CA THR A 128 -3.38 -15.75 -17.78
C THR A 128 -3.51 -15.84 -16.25
N TYR A 129 -3.24 -14.73 -15.55
CA TYR A 129 -3.40 -14.63 -14.10
C TYR A 129 -4.84 -14.38 -13.66
N ARG A 130 -5.63 -13.57 -14.39
CA ARG A 130 -7.06 -13.35 -14.10
C ARG A 130 -7.86 -14.65 -14.01
N GLY A 131 -7.51 -15.68 -14.79
CA GLY A 131 -8.12 -17.02 -14.69
C GLY A 131 -7.71 -17.83 -13.45
N ARG A 132 -6.60 -17.48 -12.80
CA ARG A 132 -6.02 -18.21 -11.64
C ARG A 132 -6.37 -17.54 -10.30
N ASP A 133 -6.85 -16.29 -10.33
CA ASP A 133 -6.99 -15.43 -9.16
C ASP A 133 -8.38 -14.77 -9.02
N VAL A 134 -9.42 -15.44 -9.53
CA VAL A 134 -10.81 -15.02 -9.29
C VAL A 134 -11.11 -14.94 -7.79
N ALA A 135 -10.46 -15.78 -6.98
CA ALA A 135 -10.63 -15.81 -5.54
C ALA A 135 -10.07 -14.57 -4.82
N SER A 136 -8.89 -14.06 -5.18
CA SER A 136 -8.36 -12.83 -4.57
C SER A 136 -9.03 -11.59 -5.16
N GLN A 137 -9.39 -11.58 -6.44
CA GLN A 137 -10.22 -10.50 -6.99
C GLN A 137 -11.59 -10.40 -6.32
N ARG A 138 -12.23 -11.55 -6.02
CA ARG A 138 -13.47 -11.57 -5.24
C ARG A 138 -13.25 -11.08 -3.81
N LEU A 139 -12.11 -11.43 -3.22
CA LEU A 139 -11.73 -10.98 -1.88
C LEU A 139 -11.51 -9.46 -1.85
N ASP A 140 -10.73 -8.91 -2.78
CA ASP A 140 -10.49 -7.47 -2.88
C ASP A 140 -11.79 -6.72 -3.11
N LYS A 141 -12.64 -7.18 -4.04
CA LYS A 141 -13.99 -6.60 -4.22
C LYS A 141 -14.86 -6.72 -2.98
N ALA A 142 -14.72 -7.79 -2.19
CA ALA A 142 -15.46 -7.94 -0.94
C ALA A 142 -14.94 -6.99 0.14
N ARG A 143 -13.61 -6.77 0.20
CA ARG A 143 -12.99 -5.79 1.09
C ARG A 143 -13.38 -4.36 0.72
N ASP A 144 -13.41 -4.03 -0.56
CA ASP A 144 -13.81 -2.72 -1.04
C ASP A 144 -15.27 -2.45 -0.69
N ARG A 145 -16.17 -3.42 -0.93
CA ARG A 145 -17.58 -3.31 -0.50
C ARG A 145 -17.74 -3.16 1.02
N ALA A 146 -16.95 -3.88 1.81
CA ALA A 146 -16.98 -3.76 3.26
C ALA A 146 -16.50 -2.38 3.73
N GLY A 147 -15.47 -1.84 3.07
CA GLY A 147 -14.99 -0.47 3.31
C GLY A 147 -16.04 0.58 2.94
N ASP A 148 -16.69 0.45 1.77
CA ASP A 148 -17.74 1.36 1.31
C ASP A 148 -18.98 1.35 2.22
N ALA A 149 -19.37 0.15 2.69
CA ALA A 149 -20.45 -0.02 3.65
C ALA A 149 -20.12 0.63 5.01
N TRP A 150 -18.92 0.38 5.55
CA TRP A 150 -18.46 1.01 6.79
C TRP A 150 -18.40 2.54 6.67
N CYS A 151 -17.93 3.07 5.53
CA CYS A 151 -17.93 4.53 5.31
C CYS A 151 -19.36 5.09 5.33
N SER A 152 -20.32 4.34 4.78
CA SER A 152 -21.73 4.77 4.76
C SER A 152 -22.34 4.73 6.17
N GLU A 153 -21.98 3.75 6.99
CA GLU A 153 -22.40 3.63 8.38
C GLU A 153 -21.78 4.71 9.28
N GLN A 154 -20.51 5.05 9.04
CA GLN A 154 -19.77 6.06 9.81
C GLN A 154 -19.83 7.47 9.22
N ALA A 155 -20.80 7.74 8.34
CA ALA A 155 -20.88 8.97 7.54
C ALA A 155 -20.80 10.25 8.39
N GLU A 156 -21.56 10.32 9.48
CA GLU A 156 -21.56 11.49 10.38
C GLU A 156 -20.22 11.70 11.05
N ARG A 157 -19.60 10.61 11.55
CA ARG A 157 -18.30 10.67 12.23
C ARG A 157 -17.15 11.02 11.28
N ILE A 158 -17.20 10.51 10.05
CA ILE A 158 -16.25 10.86 8.98
C ILE A 158 -16.35 12.35 8.65
N ARG A 159 -17.57 12.88 8.54
CA ARG A 159 -17.79 14.30 8.27
C ARG A 159 -17.31 15.18 9.43
N ASP A 160 -17.68 14.85 10.68
CA ASP A 160 -17.23 15.58 11.87
C ASP A 160 -15.70 15.66 11.97
N VAL A 161 -15.00 14.54 11.79
CA VAL A 161 -13.53 14.52 11.78
C VAL A 161 -12.98 15.37 10.62
N GLY A 162 -13.63 15.31 9.45
CA GLY A 162 -13.29 16.15 8.29
C GLY A 162 -13.40 17.65 8.58
N GLU A 163 -14.51 18.09 9.16
CA GLU A 163 -14.77 19.48 9.53
C GLU A 163 -13.76 19.97 10.57
N ARG A 164 -13.57 19.22 11.66
CA ARG A 164 -12.59 19.58 12.70
C ARG A 164 -11.16 19.65 12.17
N LEU A 165 -10.79 18.78 11.23
CA LEU A 165 -9.48 18.80 10.61
C LEU A 165 -9.33 19.99 9.64
N PHE A 166 -10.39 20.33 8.89
CA PHE A 166 -10.41 21.46 7.98
C PHE A 166 -10.37 22.81 8.72
N ASP A 167 -11.14 22.94 9.81
CA ASP A 167 -11.19 24.15 10.65
C ASP A 167 -9.87 24.42 11.37
N THR A 168 -9.03 23.39 11.51
CA THR A 168 -7.71 23.49 12.14
C THR A 168 -6.56 23.54 11.13
N ILE A 169 -6.85 23.78 9.85
CA ILE A 169 -5.84 23.85 8.78
C ILE A 169 -4.73 24.87 9.09
N ASP A 170 -5.08 25.97 9.77
CA ASP A 170 -4.16 27.06 10.15
C ASP A 170 -3.14 26.65 11.22
N ALA A 171 -3.42 25.57 11.97
CA ALA A 171 -2.51 25.01 12.95
C ALA A 171 -1.37 24.23 12.29
N TRP A 172 -1.51 23.82 11.03
CA TRP A 172 -0.50 23.05 10.31
C TRP A 172 0.43 24.02 9.56
N SER A 173 1.74 23.93 9.80
CA SER A 173 2.71 24.68 9.00
C SER A 173 2.82 24.01 7.62
N LEU A 174 2.17 24.62 6.62
CA LEU A 174 2.09 24.10 5.25
C LEU A 174 3.08 24.78 4.28
N ASP A 175 4.00 25.60 4.77
CA ASP A 175 4.81 26.53 3.96
C ASP A 175 6.11 25.91 3.38
N GLY A 176 6.25 24.58 3.37
CA GLY A 176 7.40 23.87 2.79
C GLY A 176 7.07 23.10 1.50
N ASP A 177 8.08 22.89 0.65
CA ASP A 177 7.95 22.09 -0.58
C ASP A 177 7.44 20.66 -0.32
N ASP A 178 7.76 20.10 0.85
CA ASP A 178 7.27 18.80 1.32
C ASP A 178 5.76 18.78 1.61
N MET A 179 5.11 19.93 1.82
CA MET A 179 3.72 20.08 2.26
C MET A 179 2.77 20.58 1.16
N ILE A 180 3.24 20.72 -0.09
CA ILE A 180 2.40 21.07 -1.24
C ILE A 180 1.22 20.10 -1.39
N MET A 181 1.49 18.80 -1.26
CA MET A 181 0.47 17.75 -1.34
C MET A 181 -0.51 17.80 -0.17
N ALA A 182 -0.05 18.19 1.03
CA ALA A 182 -0.93 18.39 2.18
C ALA A 182 -1.95 19.48 1.90
N ARG A 183 -1.50 20.66 1.43
CA ARG A 183 -2.39 21.78 1.08
C ARG A 183 -3.39 21.41 -0.01
N THR A 184 -2.97 20.70 -1.05
CA THR A 184 -3.89 20.21 -2.09
C THR A 184 -4.95 19.27 -1.51
N ASN A 185 -4.56 18.34 -0.65
CA ASN A 185 -5.50 17.39 -0.06
C ASN A 185 -6.48 18.06 0.91
N PHE A 186 -6.04 19.07 1.68
CA PHE A 186 -6.93 19.91 2.48
C PHE A 186 -7.93 20.70 1.62
N HIS A 187 -7.50 21.22 0.46
CA HIS A 187 -8.40 21.89 -0.47
C HIS A 187 -9.46 20.93 -1.06
N VAL A 188 -9.07 19.70 -1.39
CA VAL A 188 -9.99 18.65 -1.84
C VAL A 188 -10.98 18.27 -0.73
N LEU A 189 -10.51 18.15 0.52
CA LEU A 189 -11.39 17.91 1.67
C LEU A 189 -12.43 19.03 1.81
N GLY A 190 -12.01 20.30 1.79
CA GLY A 190 -12.93 21.44 1.85
C GLY A 190 -13.94 21.45 0.70
N SER A 191 -13.51 21.07 -0.51
CA SER A 191 -14.39 20.95 -1.67
C SER A 191 -15.45 19.86 -1.48
N HIS A 192 -15.07 18.71 -0.94
CA HIS A 192 -16.02 17.64 -0.62
C HIS A 192 -16.96 18.02 0.54
N LEU A 193 -16.49 18.72 1.56
CA LEU A 193 -17.34 19.20 2.65
C LEU A 193 -18.39 20.21 2.13
N ALA A 194 -17.97 21.16 1.30
CA ALA A 194 -18.86 22.18 0.74
C ALA A 194 -19.89 21.61 -0.26
N ALA A 195 -19.54 20.55 -0.99
CA ALA A 195 -20.40 19.91 -1.98
C ALA A 195 -21.28 18.77 -1.42
N ASP A 196 -21.31 18.59 -0.09
CA ASP A 196 -21.95 17.44 0.57
C ASP A 196 -21.49 16.10 -0.04
N GLY A 197 -20.19 15.98 -0.24
CA GLY A 197 -19.54 14.83 -0.86
C GLY A 197 -19.83 13.54 -0.11
N SER A 198 -19.81 12.42 -0.84
CA SER A 198 -20.13 11.13 -0.26
C SER A 198 -19.16 10.77 0.89
N PRO A 199 -19.59 9.95 1.87
CA PRO A 199 -18.73 9.52 2.96
C PRO A 199 -17.42 8.88 2.48
N GLN A 200 -17.46 8.15 1.36
CA GLN A 200 -16.28 7.54 0.74
C GLN A 200 -15.32 8.59 0.17
N ALA A 201 -15.82 9.65 -0.46
CA ALA A 201 -15.00 10.73 -1.01
C ALA A 201 -14.34 11.57 0.11
N LEU A 202 -15.10 11.85 1.17
CA LEU A 202 -14.58 12.49 2.39
C LEU A 202 -13.51 11.63 3.04
N PHE A 203 -13.79 10.34 3.24
CA PHE A 203 -12.84 9.41 3.83
C PHE A 203 -11.57 9.23 3.00
N GLY A 204 -11.68 9.18 1.67
CA GLY A 204 -10.51 9.14 0.78
C GLY A 204 -9.63 10.39 0.88
N SER A 205 -10.24 11.57 1.10
CA SER A 205 -9.52 12.83 1.31
C SER A 205 -8.79 12.81 2.65
N LEU A 206 -9.46 12.34 3.70
CA LEU A 206 -8.91 12.16 5.04
C LEU A 206 -7.70 11.21 5.06
N GLN A 207 -7.80 10.06 4.38
CA GLN A 207 -6.66 9.13 4.25
C GLN A 207 -5.48 9.79 3.52
N SER A 208 -5.75 10.58 2.48
CA SER A 208 -4.71 11.30 1.75
C SER A 208 -4.02 12.37 2.60
N ILE A 209 -4.75 13.01 3.53
CA ILE A 209 -4.17 13.94 4.51
C ILE A 209 -3.35 13.19 5.56
N GLN A 210 -3.83 12.05 6.07
CA GLN A 210 -3.10 11.21 7.02
C GLN A 210 -1.69 10.85 6.51
N PHE A 211 -1.57 10.44 5.25
CA PHE A 211 -0.27 10.10 4.65
C PHE A 211 0.72 11.28 4.64
N ASN A 212 0.22 12.50 4.45
CA ASN A 212 1.06 13.70 4.50
C ASN A 212 1.47 14.08 5.93
N LEU A 213 0.60 13.80 6.91
CA LEU A 213 0.85 14.07 8.33
C LEU A 213 1.59 12.93 9.05
N SER A 214 2.00 11.89 8.33
CA SER A 214 2.90 10.83 8.82
C SER A 214 3.89 10.43 7.70
N PRO A 215 4.81 11.34 7.32
CA PRO A 215 5.72 11.13 6.20
C PRO A 215 6.77 10.04 6.49
N TYR A 216 7.17 9.29 5.46
CA TYR A 216 8.13 8.20 5.60
C TYR A 216 9.52 8.71 6.00
N GLY A 217 10.03 8.26 7.15
CA GLY A 217 11.40 8.55 7.60
C GLY A 217 11.68 10.02 7.96
N LYS A 218 10.65 10.85 8.07
CA LYS A 218 10.74 12.26 8.51
C LYS A 218 9.99 12.44 9.83
N GLU A 219 10.36 13.48 10.59
CA GLU A 219 9.63 13.83 11.82
C GLU A 219 8.18 14.21 11.47
N GLU A 220 7.23 13.74 12.29
CA GLU A 220 5.82 14.07 12.06
C GLU A 220 5.59 15.57 12.27
N PRO A 221 4.88 16.24 11.36
CA PRO A 221 4.57 17.66 11.51
C PRO A 221 3.73 17.86 12.77
N LYS A 222 4.14 18.80 13.62
CA LYS A 222 3.43 19.14 14.86
C LYS A 222 2.54 20.35 14.60
N PRO A 223 1.26 20.30 14.98
CA PRO A 223 0.41 21.47 14.88
C PRO A 223 0.88 22.55 15.86
N THR A 224 0.73 23.81 15.48
CA THR A 224 1.21 24.98 16.21
C THR A 224 0.11 26.03 16.35
N GLY A 225 0.34 27.07 17.16
CA GLY A 225 -0.62 28.15 17.37
C GLY A 225 -1.80 27.77 18.26
N LYS A 226 -2.82 28.65 18.27
CA LYS A 226 -3.97 28.58 19.19
C LYS A 226 -4.85 27.34 19.02
N ASN A 227 -4.83 26.72 17.84
CA ASN A 227 -5.64 25.55 17.48
C ASN A 227 -4.86 24.23 17.60
N ALA A 228 -3.61 24.25 18.09
CA ALA A 228 -2.72 23.08 18.08
C ALA A 228 -3.30 21.84 18.79
N ALA A 229 -3.95 22.04 19.94
CA ALA A 229 -4.57 20.95 20.70
C ALA A 229 -5.75 20.31 19.94
N ALA A 230 -6.61 21.14 19.35
CA ALA A 230 -7.74 20.69 18.55
C ALA A 230 -7.29 19.94 17.28
N ALA A 231 -6.25 20.45 16.61
CA ALA A 231 -5.62 19.81 15.45
C ALA A 231 -5.02 18.44 15.81
N GLY A 232 -4.35 18.34 16.97
CA GLY A 232 -3.82 17.08 17.49
C GLY A 232 -4.91 16.04 17.79
N GLN A 233 -6.04 16.48 18.35
CA GLN A 233 -7.18 15.61 18.60
C GLN A 233 -7.84 15.15 17.29
N ALA A 234 -8.08 16.05 16.33
CA ALA A 234 -8.64 15.71 15.02
C ALA A 234 -7.76 14.70 14.26
N ARG A 235 -6.43 14.83 14.36
CA ARG A 235 -5.48 13.85 13.81
C ARG A 235 -5.59 12.49 14.50
N THR A 236 -5.70 12.46 15.83
CA THR A 236 -5.88 11.21 16.59
C THR A 236 -7.15 10.48 16.16
N ASP A 237 -8.26 11.21 16.02
CA ASP A 237 -9.54 10.64 15.62
C ASP A 237 -9.51 10.14 14.17
N LEU A 238 -8.79 10.82 13.28
CA LEU A 238 -8.51 10.36 11.92
C LEU A 238 -7.74 9.03 11.88
N LEU A 239 -6.70 8.90 12.72
CA LEU A 239 -5.94 7.66 12.82
C LEU A 239 -6.81 6.52 13.34
N GLN A 240 -7.68 6.80 14.30
CA GLN A 240 -8.64 5.82 14.83
C GLN A 240 -9.64 5.37 13.74
N LEU A 241 -10.26 6.30 13.01
CA LEU A 241 -11.16 5.97 11.89
C LEU A 241 -10.46 5.10 10.84
N THR A 242 -9.20 5.40 10.52
CA THR A 242 -8.45 4.62 9.53
C THR A 242 -8.14 3.21 10.03
N ALA A 243 -7.81 3.05 11.31
CA ALA A 243 -7.58 1.75 11.92
C ALA A 243 -8.86 0.90 11.96
N GLU A 244 -10.01 1.49 12.32
CA GLU A 244 -11.31 0.81 12.34
C GLU A 244 -11.71 0.34 10.93
N SER A 245 -11.58 1.21 9.92
CA SER A 245 -11.83 0.84 8.51
C SER A 245 -10.92 -0.31 8.04
N ALA A 246 -9.64 -0.26 8.41
CA ALA A 246 -8.69 -1.32 8.09
C ALA A 246 -9.09 -2.66 8.76
N ALA A 247 -9.55 -2.63 10.01
CA ALA A 247 -10.02 -3.82 10.72
C ALA A 247 -11.23 -4.47 10.03
N VAL A 248 -12.22 -3.68 9.59
CA VAL A 248 -13.38 -4.20 8.84
C VAL A 248 -12.95 -4.88 7.54
N ARG A 249 -12.01 -4.28 6.80
CA ARG A 249 -11.45 -4.90 5.58
C ARG A 249 -10.66 -6.18 5.87
N GLN A 250 -9.98 -6.25 7.02
CA GLN A 250 -9.27 -7.45 7.45
C GLN A 250 -10.22 -8.58 7.86
N GLN A 251 -11.34 -8.30 8.53
CA GLN A 251 -12.33 -9.31 8.94
C GLN A 251 -12.91 -10.11 7.76
N VAL A 252 -13.09 -9.48 6.58
CA VAL A 252 -13.48 -10.17 5.33
C VAL A 252 -12.47 -11.27 4.94
N THR A 253 -11.22 -11.12 5.36
CA THR A 253 -10.15 -12.10 5.14
C THR A 253 -10.22 -13.23 6.16
N SER A 254 -10.49 -12.92 7.43
CA SER A 254 -10.54 -13.88 8.54
C SER A 254 -11.75 -14.81 8.50
N ALA A 255 -12.93 -14.31 8.12
CA ALA A 255 -14.16 -15.12 8.02
C ALA A 255 -14.06 -16.27 6.99
N ARG A 256 -13.11 -16.18 6.05
CA ARG A 256 -12.83 -17.25 5.08
C ARG A 256 -11.78 -18.27 5.57
N GLY A 257 -11.10 -17.96 6.67
CA GLY A 257 -10.11 -18.84 7.31
C GLY A 257 -10.74 -19.88 8.24
N GLU A 258 -11.92 -19.61 8.78
CA GLU A 258 -12.64 -20.50 9.70
C GLU A 258 -13.51 -21.56 8.99
N ASP A 259 -13.82 -21.35 7.71
CA ASP A 259 -14.76 -22.18 6.95
C ASP A 259 -14.06 -23.24 6.06
N ARG A 260 -12.95 -23.80 6.55
CA ARG A 260 -12.27 -24.93 5.90
C ARG A 260 -12.25 -26.14 6.84
N PRO A 261 -13.03 -27.21 6.58
CA PRO A 261 -12.81 -28.49 7.23
C PRO A 261 -11.46 -29.10 6.82
#